data_AF-A0A550GY29-F1
#
_entry.id   AF-A0A550GY29-F1
#
_cell.length_a   1.000
_cell.length_b   1.000
_cell.length_c   1.000
_cell.angle_alpha   90.00
_cell.angle_beta   90.00
_cell.angle_gamma   90.00
#
_symmetry.space_group_name_H-M   'P 1'
#
loop_
_entity.id
_entity.type
_entity.pdbx_description
1 polymer ?
#
loop_
_entity_poly.entity_id
_entity_poly.type
_entity_poly.pdbx_seq_one_letter_code
_entity_poly.pdbx_strand_id
1 'polypeptide(L)'
;MDYYQLIATISIVIQIIVLIMLFGGVWLKTKKKFRQHGITMFAAILLHAVTILAWMMPSFSRLFTAPGAISLVDLLTIGIIIHALAGVIAVILGIWIVASWRLRVDVKKCFAKKNSMRVTITMWIIALAIGIILYLKIMQVI
;
A
#
# COMPACT_ATOMS: atom_id res chain seq x y z
N MET A 1 13.55 12.03 -16.94
CA MET A 1 13.06 11.14 -15.88
C MET A 1 13.57 9.75 -16.18
N ASP A 2 14.37 9.17 -15.28
CA ASP A 2 14.87 7.81 -15.47
C ASP A 2 13.79 6.75 -15.19
N TYR A 3 14.13 5.47 -15.42
CA TYR A 3 13.23 4.34 -15.19
C TYR A 3 12.69 4.31 -13.75
N TYR A 4 13.53 4.51 -12.73
CA TYR A 4 13.13 4.44 -11.32
C TYR A 4 12.26 5.63 -10.92
N GLN A 5 12.58 6.83 -11.39
CA GLN A 5 11.78 8.03 -11.19
C GLN A 5 10.39 7.90 -11.83
N LEU A 6 10.30 7.31 -13.03
CA LEU A 6 9.01 7.05 -13.69
C LEU A 6 8.17 6.08 -12.86
N ILE A 7 8.75 4.95 -12.44
CA ILE A 7 8.04 3.94 -11.64
C ILE A 7 7.63 4.51 -10.29
N ALA A 8 8.49 5.28 -9.62
CA ALA A 8 8.18 5.93 -8.36
C ALA A 8 7.04 6.94 -8.50
N THR A 9 7.02 7.73 -9.59
CA THR A 9 5.94 8.68 -9.91
C THR A 9 4.61 7.98 -10.14
N ILE A 10 4.59 6.93 -10.99
CA ILE A 10 3.37 6.14 -11.23
C ILE A 10 2.88 5.53 -9.92
N SER A 11 3.79 4.95 -9.14
CA SER A 11 3.48 4.29 -7.88
C SER A 11 2.85 5.28 -6.89
N ILE A 12 3.45 6.46 -6.67
CA ILE A 12 2.94 7.40 -5.68
C ILE A 12 1.59 7.98 -6.09
N VAL A 13 1.36 8.25 -7.39
CA VAL A 13 0.06 8.69 -7.90
C VAL A 13 -1.01 7.63 -7.61
N ILE A 14 -0.74 6.36 -7.91
CA ILE A 14 -1.68 5.27 -7.62
C ILE A 14 -1.90 5.13 -6.11
N GLN A 15 -0.86 5.25 -5.27
CA GLN A 15 -1.03 5.20 -3.82
C GLN A 15 -1.89 6.34 -3.27
N ILE A 16 -1.79 7.54 -3.83
CA ILE A 16 -2.69 8.65 -3.47
C ILE A 16 -4.14 8.31 -3.84
N ILE A 17 -4.38 7.72 -5.01
CA ILE A 17 -5.72 7.25 -5.41
C ILE A 17 -6.24 6.20 -4.41
N VAL A 18 -5.41 5.22 -4.04
CA VAL A 18 -5.78 4.21 -3.03
C VAL A 18 -6.08 4.89 -1.68
N LEU A 19 -5.32 5.92 -1.28
CA LEU A 19 -5.54 6.64 -0.01
C LEU A 19 -6.90 7.34 -0.01
N ILE A 20 -7.24 7.99 -1.13
CA ILE A 20 -8.55 8.60 -1.34
C ILE A 20 -9.65 7.54 -1.22
N MET A 21 -9.47 6.35 -1.80
CA MET A 21 -10.43 5.25 -1.67
C MET A 21 -10.57 4.77 -0.22
N LEU A 22 -9.48 4.69 0.55
CA LEU A 22 -9.53 4.28 1.95
C LEU A 22 -10.31 5.28 2.81
N PHE A 23 -10.03 6.58 2.67
CA PHE A 23 -10.79 7.63 3.36
C PHE A 23 -12.25 7.70 2.88
N GLY A 24 -12.50 7.53 1.58
CA GLY A 24 -13.84 7.38 1.03
C GLY A 24 -14.59 6.20 1.66
N GLY A 25 -13.90 5.09 1.92
CA GLY A 25 -14.43 3.95 2.66
C GLY A 25 -14.85 4.29 4.10
N VAL A 26 -14.09 5.14 4.80
CA VAL A 26 -14.46 5.64 6.12
C VAL A 26 -15.75 6.47 6.05
N TRP A 27 -15.88 7.33 5.05
CA TRP A 27 -17.10 8.10 4.82
C TRP A 27 -18.31 7.21 4.50
N LEU A 28 -18.15 6.17 3.68
CA LEU A 28 -19.23 5.20 3.42
C LEU A 28 -19.67 4.49 4.71
N LYS A 29 -18.73 4.17 5.60
CA LYS A 29 -19.03 3.60 6.91
C LYS A 29 -19.85 4.57 7.79
N THR A 30 -19.55 5.87 7.81
CA THR A 30 -20.33 6.83 8.59
C THR A 30 -21.76 6.97 8.07
N LYS A 31 -21.97 6.77 6.75
CA LYS A 31 -23.30 6.68 6.12
C LYS A 31 -23.97 5.31 6.27
N LYS A 32 -23.42 4.38 7.07
CA LYS A 32 -23.91 3.00 7.26
C LYS A 32 -23.99 2.18 5.95
N LYS A 33 -23.27 2.61 4.90
CA LYS A 33 -23.21 2.00 3.57
C LYS A 33 -22.16 0.88 3.53
N PHE A 34 -22.36 -0.16 4.34
CA PHE A 34 -21.32 -1.16 4.58
C PHE A 34 -20.96 -2.03 3.38
N ARG A 35 -21.93 -2.32 2.50
CA ARG A 35 -21.65 -3.05 1.25
C ARG A 35 -20.76 -2.22 0.31
N GLN A 36 -21.08 -0.94 0.12
CA GLN A 36 -20.21 -0.05 -0.67
C GLN A 36 -18.84 0.11 -0.02
N HIS A 37 -18.75 0.22 1.30
CA HIS A 37 -17.48 0.22 2.02
C HIS A 37 -16.65 -1.03 1.68
N GLY A 38 -17.22 -2.23 1.81
CA GLY A 38 -16.53 -3.49 1.50
C GLY A 38 -16.06 -3.58 0.04
N ILE A 39 -16.89 -3.19 -0.92
CA ILE A 39 -16.52 -3.14 -2.35
C ILE A 39 -15.37 -2.15 -2.57
N THR A 40 -15.43 -0.97 -1.95
CA THR A 40 -14.38 0.06 -2.06
C THR A 40 -13.06 -0.44 -1.47
N MET A 41 -13.10 -1.13 -0.32
CA MET A 41 -11.89 -1.72 0.28
C MET A 41 -11.31 -2.84 -0.60
N PHE A 42 -12.16 -3.68 -1.20
CA PHE A 42 -11.71 -4.70 -2.15
C PHE A 42 -11.04 -4.07 -3.37
N ALA A 43 -11.66 -3.05 -3.98
CA ALA A 43 -11.10 -2.35 -5.13
C ALA A 43 -9.77 -1.67 -4.78
N ALA A 44 -9.65 -1.06 -3.60
CA ALA A 44 -8.42 -0.45 -3.11
C ALA A 44 -7.28 -1.48 -2.97
N ILE A 45 -7.56 -2.63 -2.33
CA ILE A 45 -6.57 -3.71 -2.17
C ILE A 45 -6.19 -4.31 -3.52
N LEU A 46 -7.15 -4.51 -4.43
CA LEU A 46 -6.89 -5.05 -5.76
C LEU A 46 -6.00 -4.11 -6.58
N LEU A 47 -6.33 -2.81 -6.62
CA LEU A 47 -5.53 -1.79 -7.29
C LEU A 47 -4.11 -1.74 -6.73
N HIS A 48 -3.99 -1.77 -5.39
CA HIS A 48 -2.70 -1.77 -4.72
C HIS A 48 -1.88 -3.02 -5.04
N ALA A 49 -2.49 -4.21 -5.01
CA ALA A 49 -1.84 -5.48 -5.35
C ALA A 49 -1.34 -5.49 -6.81
N VAL A 50 -2.16 -5.03 -7.75
CA VAL A 50 -1.76 -4.88 -9.17
C VAL A 50 -0.56 -3.94 -9.30
N THR A 51 -0.58 -2.81 -8.59
CA THR A 51 0.54 -1.85 -8.58
C THR A 51 1.82 -2.49 -8.06
N ILE A 52 1.73 -3.28 -6.99
CA ILE A 52 2.88 -3.99 -6.43
C ILE A 52 3.44 -4.97 -7.46
N LEU A 53 2.59 -5.82 -8.05
CA LEU A 53 3.02 -6.90 -8.93
C LEU A 53 3.61 -6.38 -10.24
N ALA A 54 3.04 -5.33 -10.83
CA ALA A 54 3.46 -4.89 -12.16
C ALA A 54 4.46 -3.72 -12.16
N TRP A 55 4.60 -2.96 -11.06
CA TRP A 55 5.52 -1.80 -11.00
C TRP A 55 6.56 -1.93 -9.88
N MET A 56 6.12 -2.14 -8.64
CA MET A 56 7.05 -2.13 -7.49
C MET A 56 7.95 -3.36 -7.50
N MET A 57 7.40 -4.56 -7.66
CA MET A 57 8.14 -5.82 -7.62
C MET A 57 9.19 -5.93 -8.74
N PRO A 58 8.90 -5.60 -10.00
CA PRO A 58 9.93 -5.59 -11.05
C PRO A 58 11.01 -4.52 -10.85
N SER A 59 10.67 -3.36 -10.28
CA SER A 59 11.67 -2.33 -9.97
C SER A 59 12.58 -2.76 -8.82
N PHE A 60 12.02 -3.42 -7.80
CA PHE A 60 12.74 -3.95 -6.66
C PHE A 60 13.68 -5.08 -7.08
N SER A 61 13.23 -6.02 -7.92
CA SER A 61 14.11 -7.12 -8.39
C SER A 61 15.31 -6.59 -9.17
N ARG A 62 15.12 -5.61 -10.05
CA ARG A 62 16.22 -4.96 -10.80
C ARG A 62 17.24 -4.31 -9.88
N LEU A 63 16.78 -3.63 -8.82
CA LEU A 63 17.65 -3.02 -7.83
C LEU A 63 18.51 -4.06 -7.11
N PHE A 64 17.93 -5.21 -6.71
CA PHE A 64 18.66 -6.24 -5.96
C PHE A 64 19.60 -7.11 -6.82
N THR A 65 19.35 -7.20 -8.12
CA THR A 65 20.21 -7.95 -9.06
C THR A 65 21.38 -7.14 -9.62
N ALA A 66 21.41 -5.83 -9.39
CA ALA A 66 22.48 -4.99 -9.89
C ALA A 66 23.79 -5.21 -9.08
N PRO A 67 24.97 -5.32 -9.74
CA PRO A 67 26.24 -5.51 -9.04
C PRO A 67 26.51 -4.38 -8.04
N GLY A 68 26.78 -4.72 -6.78
CA GLY A 68 27.07 -3.76 -5.70
C GLY A 68 25.87 -2.95 -5.21
N ALA A 69 24.64 -3.31 -5.60
CA ALA A 69 23.46 -2.45 -5.38
C ALA A 69 22.86 -2.52 -3.97
N ILE A 70 23.23 -3.50 -3.14
CA ILE A 70 22.75 -3.59 -1.77
C ILE A 70 23.85 -3.10 -0.84
N SER A 71 23.70 -1.87 -0.38
CA SER A 71 24.51 -1.31 0.69
C SER A 71 23.66 -1.19 1.95
N LEU A 72 23.94 -2.00 2.97
CA LEU A 72 23.23 -1.93 4.26
C LEU A 72 23.64 -0.71 5.11
N VAL A 73 24.53 0.14 4.60
CA VAL A 73 24.87 1.43 5.20
C VAL A 73 24.22 2.61 4.46
N ASP A 74 23.64 2.37 3.28
CA ASP A 74 22.93 3.39 2.53
C ASP A 74 21.51 3.57 3.08
N LEU A 75 21.20 4.78 3.53
CA LEU A 75 19.91 5.13 4.12
C LEU A 75 18.75 4.96 3.12
N LEU A 76 19.00 5.16 1.82
CA LEU A 76 17.98 4.93 0.79
C LEU A 76 17.62 3.44 0.71
N THR A 77 18.63 2.57 0.63
CA THR A 77 18.46 1.11 0.62
C THR A 77 17.73 0.61 1.88
N ILE A 78 18.12 1.08 3.07
CA ILE A 78 17.44 0.73 4.32
C ILE A 78 15.97 1.19 4.28
N GLY A 79 15.72 2.43 3.84
CA GLY A 79 14.37 2.97 3.73
C GLY A 79 13.48 2.15 2.77
N ILE A 80 14.02 1.72 1.63
CA ILE A 80 13.35 0.85 0.65
C ILE A 80 12.96 -0.49 1.30
N ILE A 81 13.86 -1.11 2.06
CA ILE A 81 13.59 -2.39 2.74
C ILE A 81 12.49 -2.23 3.80
N ILE A 82 12.59 -1.19 4.65
CA ILE A 82 11.58 -0.92 5.70
C ILE A 82 10.21 -0.66 5.07
N HIS A 83 10.16 0.16 4.00
CA HIS A 83 8.94 0.43 3.25
C HIS A 83 8.33 -0.85 2.68
N ALA A 84 9.15 -1.69 2.03
CA ALA A 84 8.70 -2.93 1.43
C ALA A 84 8.11 -3.88 2.49
N LEU A 85 8.78 -4.06 3.63
CA LEU A 85 8.28 -4.90 4.73
C LEU A 85 6.97 -4.38 5.31
N ALA A 86 6.89 -3.08 5.61
CA ALA A 86 5.66 -2.45 6.11
C ALA A 86 4.50 -2.61 5.12
N GLY A 87 4.77 -2.39 3.82
CA GLY A 87 3.81 -2.54 2.73
C GLY A 87 3.30 -3.98 2.59
N VAL A 88 4.20 -4.97 2.59
CA VAL A 88 3.83 -6.40 2.49
C VAL A 88 2.93 -6.81 3.66
N ILE A 89 3.27 -6.43 4.90
CA ILE A 89 2.44 -6.76 6.06
C ILE A 89 1.05 -6.10 5.93
N ALA A 90 1.00 -4.83 5.53
CA ALA A 90 -0.26 -4.12 5.34
C ALA A 90 -1.14 -4.77 4.25
N VAL A 91 -0.55 -5.17 3.12
CA VAL A 91 -1.25 -5.85 2.02
C VAL A 91 -1.79 -7.20 2.46
N ILE A 92 -0.98 -8.02 3.14
CA ILE A 92 -1.41 -9.35 3.63
C ILE A 92 -2.60 -9.20 4.58
N LEU A 93 -2.53 -8.26 5.53
CA LEU A 93 -3.63 -7.97 6.44
C LEU A 93 -4.88 -7.49 5.68
N GLY A 94 -4.70 -6.60 4.69
CA GLY A 94 -5.78 -6.08 3.86
C GLY A 94 -6.48 -7.18 3.07
N ILE A 95 -5.73 -8.04 2.39
CA ILE A 95 -6.24 -9.22 1.67
C ILE A 95 -6.98 -10.13 2.63
N TRP A 96 -6.40 -10.46 3.79
CA TRP A 96 -7.04 -11.33 4.78
C TRP A 96 -8.37 -10.76 5.29
N ILE A 97 -8.42 -9.46 5.59
CA ILE A 97 -9.64 -8.78 6.04
C ILE A 97 -10.72 -8.84 4.95
N VAL A 98 -10.38 -8.44 3.72
CA VAL A 98 -11.32 -8.38 2.60
C VAL A 98 -11.78 -9.79 2.20
N ALA A 99 -10.88 -10.76 2.16
CA ALA A 99 -11.21 -12.17 1.88
C ALA A 99 -12.15 -12.75 2.96
N SER A 100 -11.97 -12.37 4.23
CA SER A 100 -12.85 -12.83 5.31
C SER A 100 -14.29 -12.32 5.20
N TRP A 101 -14.50 -11.20 4.51
CA TRP A 101 -15.82 -10.64 4.22
C TRP A 101 -16.56 -11.43 3.12
N ARG A 102 -15.82 -12.09 2.20
CA ARG A 102 -16.37 -12.93 1.11
C ARG A 102 -17.44 -12.25 0.24
N LEU A 103 -17.37 -10.93 0.07
CA LEU A 103 -18.35 -10.13 -0.67
C LEU A 103 -19.81 -10.28 -0.18
N ARG A 104 -20.02 -10.70 1.09
CA ARG A 104 -21.36 -10.93 1.65
C ARG A 104 -22.00 -9.64 2.13
N VAL A 105 -23.33 -9.59 2.16
CA VAL A 105 -24.04 -8.44 2.76
C VAL A 105 -23.86 -8.40 4.29
N ASP A 106 -23.64 -9.55 4.93
CA ASP A 106 -23.41 -9.65 6.37
C ASP A 106 -22.03 -9.10 6.78
N VAL A 107 -22.06 -8.17 7.71
CA VAL A 107 -20.91 -7.41 8.22
C VAL A 107 -20.42 -7.91 9.57
N LYS A 108 -21.06 -8.90 10.21
CA LYS A 108 -20.69 -9.38 11.55
C LYS A 108 -19.20 -9.78 11.65
N LYS A 109 -18.68 -10.47 10.63
CA LYS A 109 -17.25 -10.86 10.55
C LYS A 109 -16.30 -9.67 10.39
N CYS A 110 -16.76 -8.60 9.74
CA CYS A 110 -16.03 -7.36 9.53
C CYS A 110 -15.92 -6.59 10.86
N PHE A 111 -17.02 -6.47 11.62
CA PHE A 111 -17.02 -5.82 12.93
C PHE A 111 -16.12 -6.52 13.95
N ALA A 112 -16.08 -7.85 13.95
CA ALA A 112 -15.18 -8.62 14.82
C ALA A 112 -13.68 -8.33 14.58
N LYS A 113 -13.33 -7.81 13.40
CA LYS A 113 -11.94 -7.51 12.99
C LYS A 113 -11.60 -6.02 13.03
N LYS A 114 -12.39 -5.20 13.74
CA LYS A 114 -12.20 -3.74 13.82
C LYS A 114 -10.78 -3.33 14.24
N ASN A 115 -10.17 -4.06 15.17
CA ASN A 115 -8.80 -3.77 15.61
C ASN A 115 -7.79 -4.06 14.50
N SER A 116 -7.93 -5.20 13.81
CA SER A 116 -7.09 -5.52 12.65
C SER A 116 -7.21 -4.45 11.56
N MET A 117 -8.42 -3.96 11.27
CA MET A 117 -8.60 -2.86 10.30
C MET A 117 -7.88 -1.58 10.71
N ARG A 118 -7.90 -1.25 12.01
CA ARG A 118 -7.17 -0.09 12.55
C ARG A 118 -5.66 -0.29 12.40
N VAL A 119 -5.14 -1.47 12.71
CA VAL A 119 -3.73 -1.79 12.50
C VAL A 119 -3.36 -1.69 11.02
N THR A 120 -4.16 -2.25 10.12
CA THR A 120 -3.92 -2.20 8.68
C THR A 120 -3.85 -0.77 8.16
N ILE A 121 -4.82 0.09 8.48
CA ILE A 121 -4.78 1.49 8.01
C ILE A 121 -3.59 2.26 8.61
N THR A 122 -3.25 2.03 9.88
CA THR A 122 -2.06 2.66 10.49
C THR A 122 -0.78 2.23 9.80
N MET A 123 -0.58 0.92 9.59
CA MET A 123 0.59 0.42 8.87
C MET A 123 0.65 0.97 7.44
N TRP A 124 -0.49 1.09 6.78
CA TRP A 124 -0.57 1.61 5.43
C TRP A 124 -0.23 3.11 5.36
N ILE A 125 -0.68 3.92 6.31
CA ILE A 125 -0.30 5.33 6.43
C ILE A 125 1.22 5.46 6.69
N ILE A 126 1.78 4.64 7.58
CA ILE A 126 3.22 4.63 7.84
C ILE A 126 4.00 4.26 6.57
N ALA A 127 3.59 3.19 5.89
CA ALA A 127 4.22 2.76 4.65
C ALA A 127 4.15 3.85 3.57
N LEU A 128 3.00 4.53 3.44
CA LEU A 128 2.83 5.63 2.50
C LEU A 128 3.73 6.82 2.84
N ALA A 129 3.84 7.20 4.11
CA ALA A 129 4.73 8.28 4.55
C ALA A 129 6.19 7.97 4.19
N ILE A 130 6.65 6.75 4.44
CA ILE A 130 7.99 6.31 4.03
C ILE A 130 8.11 6.35 2.49
N GLY A 131 7.08 5.89 1.77
CA GLY A 131 7.05 5.92 0.30
C GLY A 131 7.16 7.33 -0.29
N ILE A 132 6.54 8.33 0.34
CA ILE A 132 6.68 9.75 -0.03
C ILE A 132 8.12 10.20 0.18
N ILE A 133 8.73 9.88 1.33
CA ILE A 133 10.13 10.24 1.62
C ILE A 133 11.06 9.61 0.58
N LEU A 134 10.86 8.33 0.24
CA LEU A 134 11.62 7.63 -0.80
C LEU A 134 11.43 8.28 -2.17
N TYR A 135 10.21 8.66 -2.53
CA TYR A 135 9.93 9.36 -3.78
C TYR A 135 10.72 10.68 -3.86
N LEU A 136 10.68 11.49 -2.81
CA LEU A 136 11.41 12.76 -2.76
C LEU A 136 12.93 12.56 -2.86
N LYS A 137 13.47 11.51 -2.23
CA LYS A 137 14.88 11.12 -2.33
C LYS A 137 15.27 10.66 -3.74
N ILE A 138 14.46 9.82 -4.37
CA ILE A 138 14.68 9.33 -5.76
C ILE A 138 14.61 10.49 -6.77
N MET A 139 13.75 11.47 -6.52
CA MET A 139 13.65 12.70 -7.31
C MET A 139 14.72 13.74 -6.98
N GLN A 140 15.62 13.45 -6.03
CA GLN A 140 16.70 14.35 -5.57
C GLN A 140 16.18 15.71 -5.07
N VAL A 141 14.97 15.73 -4.51
CA VAL A 141 14.37 16.93 -3.93
C VAL A 141 14.90 17.19 -2.52
N ILE A 142 15.32 16.14 -1.80
CA ILE A 142 15.84 16.17 -0.43
C ILE A 142 17.03 15.25 -0.21
#